data_AF-A0A090WQ84-F1
#
_entry.id   AF-A0A090WQ84-F1
#
_cell.length_a   1.000
_cell.length_b   1.000
_cell.length_c   1.000
_cell.angle_alpha   90.00
_cell.angle_beta   90.00
_cell.angle_gamma   90.00
#
_symmetry.space_group_name_H-M   'P 1'
#
loop_
_entity.id
_entity.type
_entity.pdbx_description
1 polymer ?
#
loop_
_entity_poly.entity_id
_entity_poly.type
_entity_poly.pdbx_seq_one_letter_code
_entity_poly.pdbx_strand_id
1 'polypeptide(L)'
;MLAFIIAKKGGAIQGIIKSKTNTVDLRSATLIDFTYGIILFYFKELNNVPMSTTWVFIGILAGREIALNYMLRKNEPRRAMFSNLGMDLFKVFIGLVVSIVLVYAVKYLATL
;
A
#
# COMPACT_ATOMS: atom_id res chain seq x y z
N MET A 1 -10.97 -13.17 39.17
CA MET A 1 -11.94 -12.81 38.10
C MET A 1 -11.28 -12.67 36.73
N LEU A 2 -10.18 -11.92 36.59
CA LEU A 2 -9.42 -11.80 35.33
C LEU A 2 -8.83 -13.13 34.81
N ALA A 3 -8.30 -13.98 35.69
CA ALA A 3 -7.74 -15.29 35.32
C ALA A 3 -8.78 -16.24 34.69
N PHE A 4 -10.05 -16.17 35.11
CA PHE A 4 -11.13 -17.00 34.58
C PHE A 4 -11.57 -16.56 33.16
N ILE A 5 -11.53 -15.25 32.90
CA ILE A 5 -11.85 -14.67 31.59
C ILE A 5 -10.76 -15.03 30.55
N ILE A 6 -9.49 -14.98 30.95
CA ILE A 6 -8.36 -15.40 30.09
C ILE A 6 -8.39 -16.92 29.86
N ALA A 7 -8.70 -17.72 30.88
CA ALA A 7 -8.84 -19.17 30.76
C ALA A 7 -9.99 -19.60 29.84
N LYS A 8 -11.10 -18.84 29.80
CA LYS A 8 -12.26 -19.08 28.91
C LYS A 8 -12.01 -18.70 27.45
N LYS A 9 -10.83 -18.16 27.10
CA LYS A 9 -10.39 -17.82 25.73
C LYS A 9 -11.55 -17.30 24.85
N GLY A 10 -12.32 -16.33 25.31
CA GLY A 10 -13.33 -15.64 24.49
C GLY A 10 -14.58 -16.42 24.03
N GLY A 11 -14.79 -17.68 24.43
CA GLY A 11 -16.05 -18.41 24.20
C GLY A 11 -16.60 -18.36 22.75
N ALA A 12 -17.92 -18.28 22.59
CA ALA A 12 -18.60 -18.25 21.28
C ALA A 12 -18.16 -17.09 20.37
N ILE A 13 -17.66 -15.99 20.95
CA ILE A 13 -17.20 -14.81 20.20
C ILE A 13 -15.96 -15.14 19.35
N GLN A 14 -15.11 -16.10 19.77
CA GLN A 14 -13.94 -16.48 18.97
C GLN A 14 -14.31 -17.12 17.64
N GLY A 15 -15.46 -17.79 17.53
CA GLY A 15 -15.94 -18.35 16.26
C GLY A 15 -16.31 -17.24 15.27
N ILE A 16 -16.92 -16.17 15.76
CA ILE A 16 -17.34 -14.99 14.96
C ILE A 16 -16.12 -14.15 14.57
N ILE A 17 -15.12 -14.02 15.44
CA ILE A 17 -13.88 -13.30 15.11
C ILE A 17 -13.05 -14.13 14.12
N LYS A 18 -12.89 -15.44 14.33
CA LYS A 18 -12.19 -16.32 13.38
C LYS A 18 -12.87 -16.38 12.01
N SER A 19 -14.19 -16.22 11.93
CA SER A 19 -14.90 -16.16 10.64
C SER A 19 -14.73 -14.82 9.91
N LYS A 20 -14.38 -13.74 10.64
CA LYS A 20 -14.01 -12.44 10.07
C LYS A 20 -12.50 -12.24 9.86
N THR A 21 -11.66 -13.03 10.52
CA THR A 21 -10.21 -13.00 10.32
C THR A 21 -9.88 -13.75 9.03
N ASN A 22 -9.98 -13.06 7.91
CA ASN A 22 -9.36 -13.49 6.66
C ASN A 22 -7.83 -13.41 6.84
N THR A 23 -7.25 -14.46 7.41
CA THR A 23 -5.85 -14.52 7.89
C THR A 23 -4.81 -14.47 6.78
N VAL A 24 -5.23 -14.49 5.51
CA VAL A 24 -4.34 -14.38 4.35
C VAL A 24 -3.81 -12.96 4.21
N ASP A 25 -4.66 -11.94 4.42
CA ASP A 25 -4.27 -10.54 4.22
C ASP A 25 -3.37 -10.00 5.33
N LEU A 26 -3.47 -10.53 6.56
CA LEU A 26 -2.71 -9.99 7.69
C LEU A 26 -1.20 -10.23 7.53
N ARG A 27 -0.77 -11.40 7.02
CA ARG A 27 0.65 -11.70 6.79
C ARG A 27 1.24 -10.83 5.68
N SER A 28 0.49 -10.63 4.60
CA SER A 28 0.91 -9.76 3.50
C SER A 28 0.99 -8.29 3.95
N ALA A 29 0.03 -7.82 4.76
CA ALA A 29 0.07 -6.48 5.33
C ALA A 29 1.32 -6.25 6.19
N THR A 30 1.68 -7.21 7.06
CA THR A 30 2.90 -7.09 7.87
C THR A 30 4.18 -7.08 7.05
N LEU A 31 4.24 -7.79 5.93
CA LEU A 31 5.42 -7.83 5.06
C LEU A 31 5.59 -6.51 4.27
N ILE A 32 4.47 -5.92 3.88
CA ILE A 32 4.41 -4.60 3.26
C ILE A 32 4.88 -3.52 4.24
N ASP A 33 4.35 -3.50 5.46
CA ASP A 33 4.72 -2.54 6.50
C ASP A 33 6.20 -2.69 6.89
N PHE A 34 6.68 -3.94 6.99
CA PHE A 34 8.09 -4.22 7.26
C PHE A 34 9.00 -3.68 6.15
N THR A 35 8.64 -3.93 4.89
CA THR A 35 9.39 -3.43 3.73
C THR A 35 9.39 -1.90 3.69
N TYR A 36 8.23 -1.28 3.96
CA TYR A 36 8.12 0.17 4.05
C TYR A 36 8.99 0.74 5.18
N GLY A 37 9.03 0.07 6.33
CA GLY A 37 9.91 0.42 7.45
C GLY A 37 11.40 0.40 7.09
N ILE A 38 11.85 -0.60 6.33
CA ILE A 38 13.24 -0.66 5.83
C ILE A 38 13.54 0.53 4.90
N ILE A 39 12.63 0.83 3.98
CA ILE A 39 12.81 1.96 3.05
C ILE A 39 12.85 3.29 3.83
N LEU A 40 11.96 3.47 4.80
CA LEU A 40 11.97 4.63 5.68
C LEU A 40 13.29 4.77 6.45
N PHE A 41 13.79 3.68 7.03
CA PHE A 41 15.05 3.69 7.75
C PHE A 41 16.22 4.12 6.85
N TYR A 42 16.28 3.60 5.62
CA TYR A 42 17.35 3.93 4.67
C TYR A 42 17.36 5.42 4.25
N PHE A 43 16.19 6.00 3.98
CA PHE A 43 16.09 7.39 3.54
C PHE A 43 16.05 8.41 4.68
N LYS A 44 15.80 7.98 5.92
CA LYS A 44 15.76 8.87 7.08
C LYS A 44 17.07 8.89 7.85
N GLU A 45 17.71 7.74 8.03
CA GLU A 45 18.88 7.60 8.91
C GLU A 45 20.19 7.50 8.12
N LEU A 46 20.17 6.82 6.96
CA LEU A 46 21.38 6.56 6.17
C LEU A 46 21.61 7.56 5.04
N ASN A 47 20.61 8.35 4.68
CA ASN A 47 20.69 9.33 3.60
C ASN A 47 19.94 10.62 3.96
N ASN A 48 20.39 11.75 3.44
CA ASN A 48 19.72 13.05 3.58
C ASN A 48 18.85 13.43 2.38
N VAL A 49 18.59 12.48 1.46
CA VAL A 49 17.77 12.73 0.27
C VAL A 49 16.29 12.70 0.65
N PRO A 50 15.51 13.75 0.36
CA PRO A 50 14.09 13.77 0.68
C PRO A 50 13.34 12.64 -0.04
N MET A 51 12.58 11.86 0.71
CA MET A 51 11.81 10.73 0.18
C MET A 51 10.48 11.21 -0.45
N SER A 52 10.12 10.67 -1.62
CA SER A 52 8.72 10.70 -2.09
C SER A 52 7.91 9.57 -1.46
N THR A 53 7.28 9.84 -0.32
CA THR A 53 6.42 8.88 0.38
C THR A 53 5.25 8.41 -0.50
N THR A 54 4.75 9.25 -1.42
CA THR A 54 3.71 8.88 -2.38
C THR A 54 4.17 7.82 -3.38
N TRP A 55 5.35 7.99 -3.99
CA TRP A 55 5.86 7.04 -4.99
C TRP A 55 6.27 5.72 -4.38
N VAL A 56 6.86 5.75 -3.18
CA VAL A 56 7.17 4.54 -2.42
C VAL A 56 5.90 3.76 -2.09
N PHE A 57 4.86 4.46 -1.61
CA PHE A 57 3.59 3.82 -1.26
C PHE A 57 2.89 3.19 -2.48
N ILE A 58 2.83 3.90 -3.60
CA ILE A 58 2.26 3.39 -4.86
C ILE A 58 3.04 2.15 -5.34
N GLY A 59 4.37 2.17 -5.28
CA GLY A 59 5.20 1.03 -5.67
C GLY A 59 4.94 -0.22 -4.82
N ILE A 60 4.76 -0.04 -3.51
CA ILE A 60 4.45 -1.12 -2.57
C ILE A 60 3.04 -1.68 -2.80
N LEU A 61 2.05 -0.82 -3.03
CA LEU A 61 0.67 -1.25 -3.37
C LEU A 61 0.65 -2.06 -4.68
N ALA A 62 1.34 -1.58 -5.71
CA ALA A 62 1.47 -2.30 -6.98
C ALA A 62 2.19 -3.65 -6.79
N GLY A 63 3.26 -3.68 -5.99
CA GLY A 63 3.98 -4.90 -5.65
C GLY A 63 3.11 -5.95 -4.95
N ARG A 64 2.24 -5.53 -4.01
CA ARG A 64 1.22 -6.41 -3.40
C ARG A 64 0.28 -6.99 -4.45
N GLU A 65 -0.26 -6.14 -5.32
CA GLU A 65 -1.22 -6.55 -6.33
C GLU A 65 -0.62 -7.60 -7.28
N ILE A 66 0.63 -7.38 -7.71
CA ILE A 66 1.44 -8.31 -8.51
C ILE A 66 1.65 -9.64 -7.78
N ALA A 67 2.05 -9.61 -6.52
CA ALA A 67 2.28 -10.81 -5.72
C ALA A 67 0.99 -11.63 -5.55
N LEU A 68 -0.14 -10.98 -5.27
CA LEU A 68 -1.44 -11.64 -5.11
C LEU A 68 -1.93 -12.26 -6.42
N ASN A 69 -1.85 -11.53 -7.54
CA ASN A 69 -2.20 -12.09 -8.85
C ASN A 69 -1.29 -13.27 -9.22
N TYR A 70 0.00 -13.20 -8.89
CA TYR A 70 0.93 -14.29 -9.14
C TYR A 70 0.62 -15.56 -8.32
N MET A 71 0.22 -15.41 -7.05
CA MET A 71 -0.16 -16.53 -6.19
C MET A 71 -1.55 -17.10 -6.49
N LEU A 72 -2.58 -16.26 -6.62
CA LEU A 72 -3.98 -16.69 -6.71
C LEU A 72 -4.48 -16.90 -8.13
N ARG A 73 -3.94 -16.18 -9.13
CA ARG A 73 -4.50 -16.10 -10.49
C ARG A 73 -3.52 -16.64 -11.54
N LYS A 74 -2.94 -17.81 -11.27
CA LYS A 74 -1.92 -18.45 -12.13
C LYS A 74 -2.38 -18.71 -13.58
N ASN A 75 -3.69 -18.89 -13.80
CA ASN A 75 -4.29 -19.21 -15.10
C ASN A 75 -4.95 -18.01 -15.81
N GLU A 76 -4.97 -16.82 -15.21
CA GLU A 76 -5.52 -15.63 -15.87
C GLU A 76 -4.47 -14.86 -16.69
N PRO A 77 -4.89 -14.11 -17.72
CA PRO A 77 -3.98 -13.33 -18.53
C PRO A 77 -3.40 -12.18 -17.69
N ARG A 78 -2.16 -12.36 -17.22
CA ARG A 78 -1.36 -11.34 -16.50
C ARG A 78 -1.32 -10.00 -17.23
N ARG A 79 -1.46 -10.02 -18.56
CA ARG A 79 -1.51 -8.82 -19.41
C ARG A 79 -2.63 -7.85 -19.02
N ALA A 80 -3.82 -8.34 -18.67
CA ALA A 80 -4.93 -7.49 -18.27
C ALA A 80 -4.63 -6.78 -16.95
N MET A 81 -4.03 -7.49 -16.00
CA MET A 81 -3.61 -6.96 -14.71
C MET A 81 -2.53 -5.88 -14.84
N PHE A 82 -1.46 -6.13 -15.61
CA PHE A 82 -0.43 -5.12 -15.88
C PHE A 82 -0.98 -3.90 -16.63
N SER A 83 -1.93 -4.11 -17.56
CA SER A 83 -2.60 -3.01 -18.26
C SER A 83 -3.40 -2.12 -17.31
N ASN A 84 -4.14 -2.72 -16.37
CA ASN A 84 -4.94 -1.98 -15.40
C ASN A 84 -4.04 -1.20 -14.42
N LEU A 85 -3.03 -1.86 -13.84
CA LEU A 85 -2.03 -1.21 -12.99
C LEU A 85 -1.32 -0.06 -13.70
N GLY A 86 -0.92 -0.25 -14.96
CA GLY A 86 -0.27 0.77 -15.77
C GLY A 86 -1.19 1.96 -16.04
N MET A 87 -2.48 1.71 -16.32
CA MET A 87 -3.48 2.77 -16.52
C MET A 87 -3.68 3.60 -15.24
N ASP A 88 -3.70 2.96 -14.07
CA ASP A 88 -3.86 3.66 -12.81
C ASP A 88 -2.62 4.49 -12.44
N LEU A 89 -1.42 3.96 -12.69
CA LEU A 89 -0.17 4.71 -12.59
C LEU A 89 -0.15 5.93 -13.52
N PHE A 90 -0.62 5.74 -14.76
CA PHE A 90 -0.67 6.82 -15.76
C PHE A 90 -1.62 7.95 -15.33
N LYS A 91 -2.80 7.61 -14.78
CA LYS A 91 -3.73 8.61 -14.23
C LYS A 91 -3.10 9.41 -13.09
N VAL A 92 -2.41 8.75 -12.15
CA VAL A 92 -1.72 9.43 -11.05
C VAL A 92 -0.61 10.33 -11.57
N PHE A 93 0.15 9.87 -12.56
CA PHE A 93 1.21 10.64 -13.20
C PHE A 93 0.66 11.91 -13.87
N ILE A 94 -0.44 11.82 -14.63
CA ILE A 94 -1.11 12.99 -15.20
C ILE A 94 -1.55 13.95 -14.10
N GLY A 95 -2.15 13.44 -13.01
CA GLY A 95 -2.55 14.28 -11.89
C GLY A 95 -1.39 15.08 -11.29
N LEU A 96 -0.21 14.46 -11.19
CA LEU A 96 1.01 15.12 -10.73
C LEU A 96 1.49 16.19 -11.72
N VAL A 97 1.52 15.89 -13.02
CA VAL A 97 1.90 16.87 -14.06
C VAL A 97 0.96 18.08 -14.03
N VAL A 98 -0.35 17.85 -13.99
CA VAL A 98 -1.35 18.92 -13.91
C VAL A 98 -1.16 19.76 -12.65
N SER A 99 -0.90 19.12 -11.49
CA SER A 99 -0.63 19.84 -10.24
C SER A 99 0.59 20.75 -10.34
N ILE A 100 1.68 20.28 -10.95
CA ILE A 100 2.91 21.07 -11.16
C ILE A 100 2.61 22.26 -12.08
N VAL A 101 1.97 22.02 -13.23
CA VAL A 101 1.61 23.07 -14.19
C VAL A 101 0.75 24.15 -13.54
N LEU A 102 -0.23 23.76 -12.74
CA LEU A 102 -1.14 24.68 -12.05
C LEU A 102 -0.38 25.56 -11.06
N VAL A 103 0.53 25.00 -10.26
CA VAL A 103 1.38 25.77 -9.34
C VAL A 103 2.22 26.81 -10.08
N TYR A 104 2.84 26.43 -11.20
CA TYR A 104 3.63 27.38 -12.01
C TYR A 104 2.75 28.46 -12.65
N ALA A 105 1.57 28.11 -13.14
CA ALA A 105 0.64 29.06 -13.73
C ALA A 105 0.14 30.09 -12.70
N VAL A 106 -0.26 29.64 -11.50
CA VAL A 106 -0.67 30.53 -10.41
C VAL A 106 0.48 31.43 -9.97
N LYS A 107 1.69 30.88 -9.83
CA LYS A 107 2.87 31.68 -9.46
C LYS A 107 3.18 32.75 -10.51
N TYR A 108 3.09 32.41 -11.79
CA TYR A 108 3.30 33.35 -12.89
C TYR A 108 2.27 34.49 -12.86
N LEU A 109 0.98 34.16 -12.71
CA LEU A 109 -0.09 35.15 -12.61
C LEU A 109 0.00 36.03 -11.35
N ALA A 110 0.47 35.48 -10.23
CA ALA A 110 0.63 36.23 -8.98
C ALA A 110 1.87 37.13 -8.95
N THR A 111 2.84 36.88 -9.84
CA THR A 111 4.06 37.69 -9.98
C THR A 111 3.91 38.81 -11.02
N LEU A 112 2.85 38.74 -11.84
CA LEU A 112 2.45 39.76 -12.81
C LEU A 112 1.73 40.92 -12.09
#